data_AF-R9JFT7-F1
#
_entry.id   AF-R9JFT7-F1
#
_cell.length_a   1.000
_cell.length_b   1.000
_cell.length_c   1.000
_cell.angle_alpha   90.00
_cell.angle_beta   90.00
_cell.angle_gamma   90.00
#
_symmetry.space_group_name_H-M   'P 1'
#
loop_
_entity.id
_entity.type
_entity.pdbx_description
1 polymer ?
#
loop_
_entity_poly.entity_id
_entity_poly.type
_entity_poly.pdbx_seq_one_letter_code
_entity_poly.pdbx_strand_id
1 'polypeptide(L)'
;MGIYLNPKNKGFQEAVCSEIYVDKTELIAYTNKCLNTEEKYICVSRPRRFGKSMTLKMLAAYYSRGCDSKKLFAGYKIESDKTFHKYLNQYDVIYLNMQQFLLKAKKQNLTVYLEQAVIADIKRLYSEHFPAQETNLVSVLEQIYAETDREFIFLIDEWDCVMRERQEAEDLQKEYLDFLRVLLKDQPYVALAYMTGILPVKKYGKHSALNMFREYSMTSQKMFEEYTGFTEEEVKVLCVRFGMDFEKTSSWYDGYQFKRFQHIYNPKSVVEAMSCQEFSNYWTATETYEALKVYMDMDYDGLRSDIAHMLGGGRVEVNTKSFQNDMHTFKTKDDVLTLLIHLGYLAYDVLAKEVYIPNREIIEEFENAMSVGGWVEIMRILQASEKLLEDTIKGNAEHVALALDRAHTEAASVLTYNDENSMACAIGLAYYSARKDYVLVREFPTGKGFADLVFLPLPHTNKPALLVELKYDKSADTALQQIKNRKYTQSLECYSGEILLVGVNYDREAADKPHSCVIERYVVNDGGFTEF
;
A
#
# COMPACT_ATOMS: atom_id res chain seq x y z
N MET A 1 -17.03 14.80 -30.98
CA MET A 1 -16.79 14.30 -29.61
C MET A 1 -15.50 14.88 -29.10
N GLY A 2 -15.49 15.24 -27.83
CA GLY A 2 -14.35 15.89 -27.21
C GLY A 2 -13.30 14.94 -26.65
N ILE A 3 -12.16 15.50 -26.26
CA ILE A 3 -11.08 14.80 -25.54
C ILE A 3 -11.35 14.83 -24.03
N TYR A 4 -11.82 15.97 -23.53
CA TYR A 4 -12.09 16.23 -22.11
C TYR A 4 -13.58 16.10 -21.80
N LEU A 5 -14.46 16.59 -22.70
CA LEU A 5 -15.90 16.41 -22.61
C LEU A 5 -16.34 15.14 -23.35
N ASN A 6 -17.02 14.26 -22.63
CA ASN A 6 -17.54 12.98 -23.09
C ASN A 6 -16.49 12.09 -23.75
N PRO A 7 -15.43 11.70 -23.00
CA PRO A 7 -14.44 10.76 -23.52
C PRO A 7 -15.10 9.43 -23.90
N LYS A 8 -14.60 8.81 -24.98
CA LYS A 8 -15.05 7.48 -25.41
C LYS A 8 -14.66 6.41 -24.39
N ASN A 9 -15.28 5.24 -24.50
CA ASN A 9 -15.05 4.08 -23.64
C ASN A 9 -13.82 3.23 -24.01
N LYS A 10 -13.00 3.64 -25.00
CA LYS A 10 -11.83 2.86 -25.46
C LYS A 10 -10.88 2.48 -24.32
N GLY A 11 -10.63 3.40 -23.39
CA GLY A 11 -9.71 3.14 -22.28
C GLY A 11 -10.17 2.01 -21.35
N PHE A 12 -11.48 1.86 -21.14
CA PHE A 12 -12.06 0.75 -20.37
C PHE A 12 -12.17 -0.52 -21.22
N GLN A 13 -12.46 -0.39 -22.51
CA GLN A 13 -12.42 -1.53 -23.43
C GLN A 13 -11.04 -2.19 -23.49
N GLU A 14 -9.96 -1.39 -23.59
CA GLU A 14 -8.57 -1.89 -23.56
C GLU A 14 -8.28 -2.71 -22.28
N ALA A 15 -8.83 -2.25 -21.15
CA ALA A 15 -8.70 -2.96 -19.88
C ALA A 15 -9.43 -4.29 -19.84
N VAL A 16 -10.71 -4.30 -20.24
CA VAL A 16 -11.55 -5.50 -20.27
C VAL A 16 -11.01 -6.53 -21.26
N CYS A 17 -10.41 -6.07 -22.36
CA CYS A 17 -9.74 -6.93 -23.34
C CYS A 17 -8.31 -7.35 -22.94
N SER A 18 -7.79 -6.86 -21.82
CA SER A 18 -6.48 -7.29 -21.34
C SER A 18 -6.56 -8.73 -20.81
N GLU A 19 -5.44 -9.45 -20.87
CA GLU A 19 -5.38 -10.86 -20.45
C GLU A 19 -5.84 -11.04 -18.99
N ILE A 20 -5.48 -10.07 -18.14
CA ILE A 20 -5.88 -10.00 -16.74
C ILE A 20 -6.75 -8.76 -16.53
N TYR A 21 -8.03 -8.99 -16.24
CA TYR A 21 -8.96 -7.99 -15.73
C TYR A 21 -9.70 -8.57 -14.53
N VAL A 22 -9.72 -7.83 -13.43
CA VAL A 22 -10.44 -8.17 -12.20
C VAL A 22 -11.63 -7.22 -12.08
N ASP A 23 -12.83 -7.78 -11.96
CA ASP A 23 -14.07 -7.01 -11.94
C ASP A 23 -14.22 -6.23 -10.61
N LYS A 24 -14.14 -4.89 -10.73
CA LYS A 24 -14.35 -3.92 -9.65
C LYS A 24 -15.56 -3.02 -9.91
N THR A 25 -16.49 -3.45 -10.76
CA THR A 25 -17.61 -2.63 -11.24
C THR A 25 -18.63 -2.27 -10.17
N GLU A 26 -18.67 -2.98 -9.03
CA GLU A 26 -19.52 -2.64 -7.89
C GLU A 26 -19.22 -1.25 -7.29
N LEU A 27 -18.02 -0.69 -7.55
CA LEU A 27 -17.71 0.70 -7.22
C LEU A 27 -18.71 1.68 -7.84
N ILE A 28 -19.22 1.37 -9.05
CA ILE A 28 -20.25 2.17 -9.74
C ILE A 28 -21.54 2.21 -8.93
N ALA A 29 -21.93 1.11 -8.28
CA ALA A 29 -23.15 1.09 -7.45
C ALA A 29 -23.02 2.03 -6.25
N TYR A 30 -21.80 2.20 -5.72
CA TYR A 30 -21.54 3.21 -4.69
C TYR A 30 -21.62 4.63 -5.25
N THR A 31 -20.97 4.92 -6.38
CA THR A 31 -21.04 6.28 -6.98
C THR A 31 -22.45 6.65 -7.43
N ASN A 32 -23.26 5.69 -7.88
CA ASN A 32 -24.68 5.87 -8.21
C ASN A 32 -25.52 6.31 -7.00
N LYS A 33 -25.16 5.90 -5.78
CA LYS A 33 -25.84 6.31 -4.54
C LYS A 33 -25.50 7.74 -4.14
N CYS A 34 -24.30 8.22 -4.49
CA CYS A 34 -23.83 9.57 -4.20
C CYS A 34 -24.22 10.59 -5.27
N LEU A 35 -24.63 10.12 -6.45
CA LEU A 35 -24.99 10.98 -7.57
C LEU A 35 -26.19 11.87 -7.21
N ASN A 36 -26.05 13.18 -7.43
CA ASN A 36 -27.05 14.22 -7.10
C ASN A 36 -27.43 14.25 -5.60
N THR A 37 -26.53 13.85 -4.70
CA THR A 37 -26.70 14.00 -3.24
C THR A 37 -25.62 14.92 -2.64
N GLU A 38 -25.70 15.20 -1.34
CA GLU A 38 -24.65 15.96 -0.64
C GLU A 38 -23.31 15.19 -0.59
N GLU A 39 -23.34 13.86 -0.75
CA GLU A 39 -22.15 12.99 -0.81
C GLU A 39 -21.50 12.91 -2.20
N LYS A 40 -21.92 13.74 -3.16
CA LYS A 40 -21.46 13.70 -4.56
C LYS A 40 -19.97 14.02 -4.78
N TYR A 41 -19.25 14.45 -3.75
CA TYR A 41 -17.82 14.79 -3.81
C TYR A 41 -16.97 13.70 -3.16
N ILE A 42 -16.30 12.89 -3.98
CA ILE A 42 -15.54 11.71 -3.56
C ILE A 42 -14.06 11.88 -3.92
N CYS A 43 -13.17 11.77 -2.93
CA CYS A 43 -11.72 11.79 -3.14
C CYS A 43 -11.11 10.49 -2.64
N VAL A 44 -10.61 9.64 -3.55
CA VAL A 44 -9.97 8.37 -3.20
C VAL A 44 -8.48 8.44 -3.51
N SER A 45 -7.64 8.50 -2.48
CA SER A 45 -6.19 8.52 -2.60
C SER A 45 -5.58 7.15 -2.35
N ARG A 46 -4.71 6.72 -3.27
CA ARG A 46 -4.06 5.39 -3.29
C ARG A 46 -2.66 5.50 -3.92
N PRO A 47 -1.70 4.63 -3.58
CA PRO A 47 -0.36 4.64 -4.14
C PRO A 47 -0.35 4.47 -5.66
N ARG A 48 0.79 4.75 -6.30
CA ARG A 48 0.93 4.49 -7.75
C ARG A 48 0.70 3.01 -8.03
N ARG A 49 0.16 2.71 -9.21
CA ARG A 49 -0.13 1.34 -9.67
C ARG A 49 -1.24 0.57 -8.90
N PHE A 50 -1.95 1.19 -7.95
CA PHE A 50 -3.16 0.64 -7.31
C PHE A 50 -4.46 0.87 -8.11
N GLY A 51 -4.41 0.78 -9.46
CA GLY A 51 -5.63 0.78 -10.29
C GLY A 51 -6.44 2.10 -10.34
N LYS A 52 -5.87 3.24 -9.94
CA LYS A 52 -6.55 4.57 -9.96
C LYS A 52 -7.14 4.92 -11.33
N SER A 53 -6.30 4.99 -12.37
CA SER A 53 -6.74 5.35 -13.72
C SER A 53 -7.71 4.34 -14.31
N MET A 54 -7.65 3.06 -13.89
CA MET A 54 -8.62 2.05 -14.29
C MET A 54 -10.03 2.39 -13.78
N THR A 55 -10.11 2.81 -12.51
CA THR A 55 -11.37 3.22 -11.89
C THR A 55 -12.00 4.37 -12.67
N LEU A 56 -11.22 5.40 -13.02
CA LEU A 56 -11.74 6.54 -13.78
C LEU A 56 -12.15 6.17 -15.21
N LYS A 57 -11.39 5.32 -15.91
CA LYS A 57 -11.75 4.82 -17.24
C LYS A 57 -13.08 4.06 -17.21
N MET A 58 -13.28 3.23 -16.19
CA MET A 58 -14.53 2.51 -15.95
C MET A 58 -15.70 3.47 -15.69
N LEU A 59 -15.54 4.45 -14.79
CA LEU A 59 -16.57 5.45 -14.51
C LEU A 59 -16.90 6.31 -15.74
N ALA A 60 -15.89 6.69 -16.52
CA ALA A 60 -16.07 7.44 -17.76
C ALA A 60 -16.89 6.62 -18.78
N ALA A 61 -16.55 5.34 -18.96
CA ALA A 61 -17.29 4.44 -19.83
C ALA A 61 -18.73 4.22 -19.36
N TYR A 62 -18.97 4.17 -18.05
CA TYR A 62 -20.29 3.98 -17.47
C TYR A 62 -21.17 5.22 -17.61
N TYR A 63 -20.69 6.41 -17.23
CA TYR A 63 -21.53 7.60 -17.16
C TYR A 63 -21.63 8.38 -18.48
N SER A 64 -20.58 8.37 -19.30
CA SER A 64 -20.50 9.29 -20.45
C SER A 64 -21.54 8.94 -21.50
N ARG A 65 -22.36 9.94 -21.85
CA ARG A 65 -23.31 9.87 -22.97
C ARG A 65 -22.66 9.85 -24.35
N GLY A 66 -21.35 10.04 -24.43
CA GLY A 66 -20.61 10.05 -25.69
C GLY A 66 -20.45 8.66 -26.33
N CYS A 67 -20.79 7.59 -25.63
CA CYS A 67 -20.58 6.22 -26.09
C CYS A 67 -21.71 5.29 -25.62
N ASP A 68 -21.85 4.15 -26.30
CA ASP A 68 -22.62 3.02 -25.81
C ASP A 68 -21.65 2.00 -25.19
N SER A 69 -21.74 1.84 -23.88
CA SER A 69 -20.89 0.94 -23.11
C SER A 69 -21.63 -0.28 -22.58
N LYS A 70 -22.90 -0.50 -22.93
CA LYS A 70 -23.71 -1.58 -22.34
C LYS A 70 -23.02 -2.94 -22.47
N LYS A 71 -22.46 -3.24 -23.65
CA LYS A 71 -21.75 -4.50 -23.91
C LYS A 71 -20.47 -4.66 -23.10
N LEU A 72 -19.81 -3.56 -22.70
CA LEU A 72 -18.59 -3.62 -21.89
C LEU A 72 -18.86 -4.02 -20.44
N PHE A 73 -20.10 -3.92 -19.98
CA PHE A 73 -20.50 -4.27 -18.62
C PHE A 73 -21.27 -5.60 -18.55
N ALA A 74 -21.50 -6.26 -19.69
CA ALA A 74 -22.24 -7.51 -19.74
C ALA A 74 -21.49 -8.63 -19.00
N GLY A 75 -22.16 -9.30 -18.07
CA GLY A 75 -21.61 -10.36 -17.22
C GLY A 75 -20.82 -9.87 -16.00
N TYR A 76 -20.63 -8.55 -15.82
CA TYR A 76 -20.01 -7.99 -14.62
C TYR A 76 -21.03 -7.70 -13.53
N LYS A 77 -20.55 -7.66 -12.28
CA LYS A 77 -21.41 -7.54 -11.09
C LYS A 77 -22.37 -6.36 -11.14
N ILE A 78 -21.93 -5.21 -11.67
CA ILE A 78 -22.77 -4.01 -11.79
C ILE A 78 -24.01 -4.20 -12.66
N GLU A 79 -24.00 -5.10 -13.66
CA GLU A 79 -25.15 -5.31 -14.56
C GLU A 79 -26.40 -5.72 -13.78
N SER A 80 -26.23 -6.41 -12.65
CA SER A 80 -27.30 -6.86 -11.77
C SER A 80 -27.84 -5.77 -10.82
N ASP A 81 -27.17 -4.62 -10.72
CA ASP A 81 -27.59 -3.54 -9.83
C ASP A 81 -28.81 -2.80 -10.40
N LYS A 82 -29.78 -2.50 -9.53
CA LYS A 82 -31.06 -1.87 -9.91
C LYS A 82 -30.89 -0.48 -10.55
N THR A 83 -29.77 0.20 -10.28
CA THR A 83 -29.47 1.53 -10.80
C THR A 83 -28.68 1.52 -12.11
N PHE A 84 -28.21 0.35 -12.56
CA PHE A 84 -27.35 0.21 -13.73
C PHE A 84 -27.93 0.88 -14.98
N HIS A 85 -29.12 0.46 -15.41
CA HIS A 85 -29.76 1.03 -16.60
C HIS A 85 -30.20 2.48 -16.44
N LYS A 86 -30.39 2.96 -15.20
CA LYS A 86 -30.86 4.32 -14.92
C LYS A 86 -29.80 5.37 -15.28
N TYR A 87 -28.52 5.07 -15.04
CA TYR A 87 -27.45 6.06 -15.18
C TYR A 87 -26.44 5.74 -16.28
N LEU A 88 -26.45 4.53 -16.82
CA LEU A 88 -25.59 4.11 -17.93
C LEU A 88 -25.72 5.08 -19.13
N ASN A 89 -24.60 5.72 -19.48
CA ASN A 89 -24.43 6.64 -20.59
C ASN A 89 -25.44 7.81 -20.62
N GLN A 90 -25.83 8.34 -19.45
CA GLN A 90 -26.83 9.42 -19.34
C GLN A 90 -26.25 10.84 -19.10
N TYR A 91 -24.99 10.95 -18.70
CA TYR A 91 -24.40 12.21 -18.23
C TYR A 91 -23.31 12.75 -19.16
N ASP A 92 -23.13 14.07 -19.11
CA ASP A 92 -21.96 14.73 -19.66
C ASP A 92 -20.78 14.53 -18.70
N VAL A 93 -19.69 13.92 -19.17
CA VAL A 93 -18.51 13.60 -18.34
C VAL A 93 -17.36 14.52 -18.71
N ILE A 94 -16.80 15.22 -17.74
CA ILE A 94 -15.56 16.00 -17.86
C ILE A 94 -14.43 15.20 -17.22
N TYR A 95 -13.52 14.69 -18.04
CA TYR A 95 -12.36 13.92 -17.61
C TYR A 95 -11.10 14.77 -17.66
N LEU A 96 -10.47 14.99 -16.51
CA LEU A 96 -9.28 15.82 -16.36
C LEU A 96 -8.13 14.99 -15.83
N ASN A 97 -7.05 14.82 -16.60
CA ASN A 97 -5.80 14.29 -16.08
C ASN A 97 -4.84 15.46 -15.80
N MET A 98 -4.68 15.81 -14.53
CA MET A 98 -3.99 17.03 -14.12
C MET A 98 -2.49 16.99 -14.43
N GLN A 99 -1.88 15.81 -14.36
CA GLN A 99 -0.50 15.58 -14.76
C GLN A 99 -0.27 15.96 -16.23
N GLN A 100 -1.18 15.60 -17.14
CA GLN A 100 -1.08 15.98 -18.55
C GLN A 100 -1.23 17.50 -18.75
N PHE A 101 -2.13 18.14 -18.02
CA PHE A 101 -2.27 19.59 -18.07
C PHE A 101 -1.02 20.31 -17.57
N LEU A 102 -0.42 19.84 -16.47
CA LEU A 102 0.81 20.39 -15.91
C LEU A 102 1.98 20.31 -16.90
N LEU A 103 2.15 19.16 -17.57
CA LEU A 103 3.18 18.98 -18.59
C LEU A 103 2.94 19.85 -19.84
N LYS A 104 1.68 19.99 -20.27
CA LYS A 104 1.32 20.75 -21.48
C LYS A 104 1.30 22.26 -21.27
N ALA A 105 1.02 22.73 -20.06
CA ALA A 105 1.02 24.16 -19.73
C ALA A 105 2.41 24.80 -19.92
N LYS A 106 3.49 24.01 -19.79
CA LYS A 106 4.88 24.48 -19.95
C LYS A 106 5.17 25.68 -19.03
N LYS A 107 5.23 26.89 -19.60
CA LYS A 107 5.46 28.17 -18.88
C LYS A 107 4.17 28.94 -18.59
N GLN A 108 3.05 28.54 -19.19
CA GLN A 108 1.75 29.12 -18.92
C GLN A 108 1.25 28.67 -17.54
N ASN A 109 0.38 29.47 -16.93
CA ASN A 109 -0.35 29.05 -15.76
C ASN A 109 -1.23 27.81 -16.08
N LEU A 110 -1.20 26.82 -15.18
CA LEU A 110 -1.93 25.56 -15.30
C LEU A 110 -3.45 25.78 -15.46
N THR A 111 -4.05 26.62 -14.61
CA THR A 111 -5.51 26.83 -14.57
C THR A 111 -5.97 27.47 -15.87
N VAL A 112 -5.26 28.50 -16.33
CA VAL A 112 -5.52 29.19 -17.59
C VAL A 112 -5.44 28.24 -18.78
N TYR A 113 -4.40 27.40 -18.86
CA TYR A 113 -4.27 26.42 -19.94
C TYR A 113 -5.40 25.39 -19.92
N LEU A 114 -5.77 24.92 -18.73
CA LEU A 114 -6.86 23.96 -18.54
C LEU A 114 -8.19 24.55 -19.00
N GLU A 115 -8.55 25.76 -18.56
CA GLU A 115 -9.79 26.42 -18.97
C GLU A 115 -9.85 26.57 -20.50
N GLN A 116 -8.79 27.08 -21.12
CA GLN A 116 -8.72 27.23 -22.58
C GLN A 116 -8.95 25.90 -23.31
N ALA A 117 -8.30 24.83 -22.87
CA ALA A 117 -8.37 23.52 -23.50
C ALA A 117 -9.75 22.86 -23.32
N VAL A 118 -10.33 22.95 -22.12
CA VAL A 118 -11.63 22.35 -21.80
C VAL A 118 -12.76 23.13 -22.46
N ILE A 119 -12.74 24.47 -22.41
CA ILE A 119 -13.72 25.33 -23.10
C ILE A 119 -13.69 25.08 -24.60
N ALA A 120 -12.51 24.99 -25.21
CA ALA A 120 -12.38 24.69 -26.64
C ALA A 120 -13.03 23.35 -27.02
N ASP A 121 -13.03 22.39 -26.10
CA ASP A 121 -13.65 21.08 -26.30
C ASP A 121 -15.17 21.11 -26.08
N ILE A 122 -15.62 21.83 -25.05
CA ILE A 122 -17.04 22.09 -24.77
C ILE A 122 -17.70 22.83 -25.94
N LYS A 123 -17.03 23.84 -26.52
CA LYS A 123 -17.50 24.60 -27.70
C LYS A 123 -17.87 23.69 -28.87
N ARG A 124 -17.30 22.50 -28.99
CA ARG A 124 -17.65 21.55 -30.08
C ARG A 124 -19.06 20.98 -29.98
N LEU A 125 -19.65 20.98 -28.79
CA LEU A 125 -21.00 20.46 -28.55
C LEU A 125 -21.99 21.55 -28.14
N TYR A 126 -21.52 22.57 -27.41
CA TYR A 126 -22.38 23.56 -26.77
C TYR A 126 -22.11 25.01 -27.23
N SER A 127 -21.55 25.23 -28.43
CA SER A 127 -21.17 26.58 -28.93
C SER A 127 -22.31 27.61 -28.94
N GLU A 128 -23.56 27.18 -28.98
CA GLU A 128 -24.72 28.07 -29.03
C GLU A 128 -25.18 28.56 -27.64
N HIS A 129 -24.67 27.96 -26.56
CA HIS A 129 -25.13 28.21 -25.19
C HIS A 129 -24.29 29.23 -24.42
N PHE A 130 -23.25 29.79 -25.04
CA PHE A 130 -22.39 30.79 -24.40
C PHE A 130 -21.60 31.63 -25.41
N PRO A 131 -21.17 32.85 -25.04
CA PRO A 131 -20.42 33.72 -25.95
C PRO A 131 -19.12 33.07 -26.46
N ALA A 132 -18.82 33.24 -27.75
CA ALA A 132 -17.61 32.69 -28.36
C ALA A 132 -16.29 33.17 -27.71
N GLN A 133 -16.31 34.34 -27.06
CA GLN A 133 -15.17 34.95 -26.38
C GLN A 133 -15.07 34.58 -24.89
N GLU A 134 -16.02 33.79 -24.35
CA GLU A 134 -15.96 33.35 -22.96
C GLU A 134 -14.71 32.49 -22.72
N THR A 135 -14.01 32.80 -21.62
CA THR A 135 -12.75 32.18 -21.20
C THR A 135 -12.81 31.59 -19.81
N ASN A 136 -13.86 31.89 -19.03
CA ASN A 136 -14.05 31.32 -17.71
C ASN A 136 -14.87 30.02 -17.80
N LEU A 137 -14.31 28.91 -17.33
CA LEU A 137 -14.94 27.60 -17.46
C LEU A 137 -16.22 27.49 -16.62
N VAL A 138 -16.27 28.12 -15.45
CA VAL A 138 -17.44 28.10 -14.58
C VAL A 138 -18.61 28.80 -15.26
N SER A 139 -18.39 30.00 -15.79
CA SER A 139 -19.41 30.74 -16.56
C SER A 139 -19.97 29.92 -17.71
N VAL A 140 -19.12 29.19 -18.44
CA VAL A 140 -19.55 28.31 -19.55
C VAL A 140 -20.47 27.20 -19.05
N LEU A 141 -20.11 26.53 -17.96
CA LEU A 141 -20.88 25.41 -17.41
C LEU A 141 -22.20 25.87 -16.79
N GLU A 142 -22.21 27.02 -16.11
CA GLU A 142 -23.42 27.64 -15.56
C GLU A 142 -24.42 28.00 -16.66
N GLN A 143 -23.94 28.58 -17.78
CA GLN A 143 -24.81 28.93 -18.90
C GLN A 143 -25.39 27.70 -19.58
N ILE A 144 -24.58 26.65 -19.81
CA ILE A 144 -25.07 25.38 -20.35
C ILE A 144 -26.14 24.78 -19.42
N TYR A 145 -25.89 24.75 -18.11
CA TYR A 145 -26.86 24.25 -17.14
C TYR A 145 -28.16 25.06 -17.16
N ALA A 146 -28.07 26.40 -17.13
CA ALA A 146 -29.23 27.28 -17.12
C ALA A 146 -30.12 27.14 -18.37
N GLU A 147 -29.53 26.82 -19.52
CA GLU A 147 -30.27 26.68 -20.78
C GLU A 147 -30.76 25.26 -21.07
N THR A 148 -30.13 24.24 -20.48
CA THR A 148 -30.34 22.83 -20.88
C THR A 148 -30.67 21.88 -19.74
N ASP A 149 -30.59 22.34 -18.48
CA ASP A 149 -30.65 21.53 -17.26
C ASP A 149 -29.65 20.36 -17.25
N ARG A 150 -28.56 20.48 -18.03
CA ARG A 150 -27.52 19.44 -18.12
C ARG A 150 -26.56 19.53 -16.94
N GLU A 151 -26.48 18.44 -16.19
CA GLU A 151 -25.49 18.24 -15.14
C GLU A 151 -24.27 17.46 -15.67
N PHE A 152 -23.13 17.71 -15.04
CA PHE A 152 -21.83 17.16 -15.40
C PHE A 152 -21.27 16.27 -14.29
N ILE A 153 -20.60 15.19 -14.71
CA ILE A 153 -19.78 14.34 -13.85
C ILE A 153 -18.31 14.66 -14.09
N PHE A 154 -17.61 15.04 -13.01
CA PHE A 154 -16.19 15.37 -13.04
C PHE A 154 -15.36 14.17 -12.59
N LEU A 155 -14.44 13.73 -13.44
CA LEU A 155 -13.48 12.67 -13.16
C LEU A 155 -12.07 13.27 -13.23
N ILE A 156 -11.42 13.43 -12.07
CA ILE A 156 -10.13 14.11 -11.95
C ILE A 156 -9.05 13.11 -11.54
N ASP A 157 -8.11 12.87 -12.45
CA ASP A 157 -6.95 12.00 -12.27
C ASP A 157 -5.72 12.81 -11.88
N GLU A 158 -4.87 12.23 -11.02
CA GLU A 158 -3.62 12.82 -10.54
C GLU A 158 -3.80 14.24 -9.99
N TRP A 159 -4.90 14.51 -9.27
CA TRP A 159 -5.24 15.86 -8.78
C TRP A 159 -4.13 16.46 -7.89
N ASP A 160 -3.43 15.63 -7.13
CA ASP A 160 -2.35 16.03 -6.23
C ASP A 160 -1.00 16.26 -6.93
N CYS A 161 -0.90 16.10 -8.26
CA CYS A 161 0.36 16.25 -8.99
C CYS A 161 1.01 17.63 -8.78
N VAL A 162 0.20 18.69 -8.65
CA VAL A 162 0.68 20.05 -8.38
C VAL A 162 1.40 20.11 -7.03
N MET A 163 0.86 19.43 -6.02
CA MET A 163 1.43 19.39 -4.67
C MET A 163 2.72 18.57 -4.63
N ARG A 164 2.84 17.56 -5.50
CA ARG A 164 4.04 16.71 -5.59
C ARG A 164 5.17 17.30 -6.42
N GLU A 165 4.86 18.01 -7.51
CA GLU A 165 5.86 18.54 -8.45
C GLU A 165 6.25 19.98 -8.17
N ARG A 166 5.37 20.76 -7.53
CA ARG A 166 5.59 22.15 -7.18
C ARG A 166 5.68 22.32 -5.67
N GLN A 167 6.43 21.44 -5.00
CA GLN A 167 6.44 21.30 -3.53
C GLN A 167 6.66 22.64 -2.81
N GLU A 168 7.60 23.44 -3.29
CA GLU A 168 7.99 24.73 -2.69
C GLU A 168 7.13 25.93 -3.16
N ALA A 169 6.28 25.76 -4.18
CA ALA A 169 5.51 26.87 -4.76
C ALA A 169 4.09 26.94 -4.18
N GLU A 170 3.97 27.31 -2.90
CA GLU A 170 2.68 27.36 -2.19
C GLU A 170 1.62 28.22 -2.90
N ASP A 171 2.00 29.36 -3.47
CA ASP A 171 1.04 30.26 -4.11
C ASP A 171 0.38 29.60 -5.34
N LEU A 172 1.16 28.84 -6.12
CA LEU A 172 0.63 28.07 -7.25
C LEU A 172 -0.26 26.91 -6.79
N GLN A 173 0.08 26.26 -5.68
CA GLN A 173 -0.76 25.22 -5.08
C GLN A 173 -2.11 25.81 -4.60
N LYS A 174 -2.08 26.97 -3.93
CA LYS A 174 -3.29 27.68 -3.47
C LYS A 174 -4.17 28.10 -4.64
N GLU A 175 -3.59 28.72 -5.67
CA GLU A 175 -4.32 29.11 -6.88
C GLU A 175 -5.02 27.92 -7.54
N TYR A 176 -4.32 26.79 -7.67
CA TYR A 176 -4.89 25.57 -8.23
C TYR A 176 -6.04 24.99 -7.39
N LEU A 177 -5.88 24.97 -6.06
CA LEU A 177 -6.89 24.48 -5.13
C LEU A 177 -8.13 25.37 -5.11
N ASP A 178 -7.94 26.70 -5.16
CA ASP A 178 -9.04 27.66 -5.24
C ASP A 178 -9.78 27.54 -6.59
N PHE A 179 -9.07 27.30 -7.70
CA PHE A 179 -9.68 26.98 -8.99
C PHE A 179 -10.60 25.76 -8.89
N LEU A 180 -10.12 24.63 -8.33
CA LEU A 180 -10.96 23.44 -8.14
C LEU A 180 -12.16 23.70 -7.22
N ARG A 181 -11.97 24.53 -6.18
CA ARG A 181 -13.06 24.88 -5.27
C ARG A 181 -14.15 25.67 -6.00
N VAL A 182 -13.77 26.67 -6.79
CA VAL A 182 -14.72 27.50 -7.56
C VAL A 182 -15.43 26.67 -8.64
N LEU A 183 -14.72 25.75 -9.30
CA LEU A 183 -15.26 24.88 -10.34
C LEU A 183 -16.30 23.85 -9.83
N LEU A 184 -16.24 23.45 -8.56
CA LEU A 184 -16.98 22.28 -8.09
C LEU A 184 -17.92 22.56 -6.92
N LYS A 185 -17.52 23.40 -5.99
CA LYS A 185 -18.21 23.54 -4.70
C LYS A 185 -19.54 24.27 -4.87
N ASP A 186 -20.61 23.66 -4.37
CA ASP A 186 -21.96 24.26 -4.36
C ASP A 186 -22.49 24.64 -5.76
N GLN A 187 -21.89 24.07 -6.80
CA GLN A 187 -22.25 24.33 -8.19
C GLN A 187 -23.47 23.48 -8.59
N PRO A 188 -24.52 24.09 -9.19
CA PRO A 188 -25.76 23.38 -9.52
C PRO A 188 -25.58 22.38 -10.65
N TYR A 189 -24.59 22.61 -11.52
CA TYR A 189 -24.28 21.75 -12.65
C TYR A 189 -23.48 20.50 -12.29
N VAL A 190 -23.07 20.31 -11.03
CA VAL A 190 -22.26 19.14 -10.62
C VAL A 190 -23.17 18.01 -10.17
N ALA A 191 -23.25 16.93 -10.95
CA ALA A 191 -23.96 15.71 -10.57
C ALA A 191 -23.11 14.80 -9.67
N LEU A 192 -21.82 14.69 -9.98
CA LEU A 192 -20.83 13.89 -9.24
C LEU A 192 -19.44 14.46 -9.51
N ALA A 193 -18.59 14.51 -8.49
CA ALA A 193 -17.16 14.77 -8.64
C ALA A 193 -16.37 13.66 -7.97
N TYR A 194 -15.65 12.87 -8.77
CA TYR A 194 -14.75 11.83 -8.29
C TYR A 194 -13.31 12.22 -8.66
N MET A 195 -12.45 12.34 -7.65
CA MET A 195 -11.03 12.59 -7.86
C MET A 195 -10.14 11.54 -7.22
N THR A 196 -8.98 11.31 -7.81
CA THR A 196 -8.00 10.33 -7.32
C THR A 196 -6.58 10.85 -7.47
N GLY A 197 -5.73 10.46 -6.54
CA GLY A 197 -4.38 10.95 -6.38
C GLY A 197 -3.57 10.03 -5.47
N ILE A 198 -2.32 10.37 -5.18
CA ILE A 198 -1.50 9.63 -4.22
C ILE A 198 -1.77 10.13 -2.80
N LEU A 199 -1.71 11.45 -2.62
CA LEU A 199 -1.87 12.11 -1.33
C LEU A 199 -3.35 12.38 -1.01
N PRO A 200 -3.73 12.40 0.28
CA PRO A 200 -5.00 13.00 0.71
C PRO A 200 -5.03 14.51 0.46
N VAL A 201 -6.17 15.17 0.71
CA VAL A 201 -6.33 16.60 0.45
C VAL A 201 -5.42 17.42 1.35
N LYS A 202 -4.60 18.31 0.76
CA LYS A 202 -3.68 19.20 1.49
C LYS A 202 -4.41 19.95 2.61
N LYS A 203 -3.81 20.00 3.80
CA LYS A 203 -4.30 20.78 4.94
C LYS A 203 -3.56 22.12 4.98
N TYR A 204 -4.30 23.22 5.12
CA TYR A 204 -3.74 24.51 5.49
C TYR A 204 -4.14 24.80 6.94
N GLY A 205 -3.19 24.62 7.86
CA GLY A 205 -3.47 24.70 9.30
C GLY A 205 -4.36 23.54 9.75
N LYS A 206 -5.58 23.84 10.25
CA LYS A 206 -6.53 22.82 10.74
C LYS A 206 -7.60 22.42 9.71
N HIS A 207 -7.61 23.03 8.53
CA HIS A 207 -8.68 22.82 7.54
C HIS A 207 -8.14 22.22 6.24
N SER A 208 -8.83 21.21 5.71
CA SER A 208 -8.56 20.66 4.37
C SER A 208 -8.90 21.71 3.31
N ALA A 209 -8.03 21.89 2.31
CA ALA A 209 -8.22 22.87 1.25
C ALA A 209 -9.49 22.61 0.42
N LEU A 210 -9.87 21.35 0.23
CA LEU A 210 -11.06 20.94 -0.51
C LEU A 210 -12.05 20.21 0.40
N ASN A 211 -12.54 20.92 1.42
CA ASN A 211 -13.39 20.35 2.48
C ASN A 211 -14.78 19.85 2.05
N MET A 212 -15.19 20.08 0.80
CA MET A 212 -16.41 19.50 0.24
C MET A 212 -16.24 18.01 -0.08
N PHE A 213 -15.00 17.54 -0.32
CA PHE A 213 -14.75 16.14 -0.62
C PHE A 213 -14.77 15.26 0.62
N ARG A 214 -15.46 14.13 0.52
CA ARG A 214 -15.26 13.03 1.45
C ARG A 214 -14.00 12.26 1.04
N GLU A 215 -13.01 12.28 1.92
CA GLU A 215 -11.69 11.68 1.69
C GLU A 215 -11.65 10.20 2.11
N TYR A 216 -11.04 9.38 1.25
CA TYR A 216 -10.72 7.97 1.47
C TYR A 216 -9.25 7.77 1.12
N SER A 217 -8.42 7.52 2.12
CA SER A 217 -6.97 7.44 1.95
C SER A 217 -6.44 6.10 2.43
N MET A 218 -5.15 5.84 2.22
CA MET A 218 -4.50 4.61 2.72
C MET A 218 -4.61 4.42 4.24
N THR A 219 -4.82 5.48 5.01
CA THR A 219 -5.05 5.37 6.46
C THR A 219 -6.52 5.12 6.81
N SER A 220 -7.46 5.27 5.85
CA SER A 220 -8.87 4.96 6.03
C SER A 220 -9.65 4.89 4.69
N GLN A 221 -9.67 3.72 4.04
CA GLN A 221 -10.39 3.50 2.77
C GLN A 221 -11.91 3.28 2.94
N LYS A 222 -12.34 2.79 4.11
CA LYS A 222 -13.77 2.59 4.48
C LYS A 222 -14.53 1.71 3.49
N MET A 223 -15.48 2.25 2.73
CA MET A 223 -16.24 1.47 1.73
C MET A 223 -15.42 1.18 0.46
N PHE A 224 -14.25 1.81 0.30
CA PHE A 224 -13.37 1.58 -0.84
C PHE A 224 -12.25 0.55 -0.59
N GLU A 225 -12.25 -0.12 0.57
CA GLU A 225 -11.22 -1.10 0.95
C GLU A 225 -11.03 -2.17 -0.12
N GLU A 226 -12.11 -2.82 -0.57
CA GLU A 226 -12.10 -3.87 -1.60
C GLU A 226 -11.57 -3.38 -2.97
N TYR A 227 -11.77 -2.11 -3.30
CA TYR A 227 -11.39 -1.55 -4.59
C TYR A 227 -9.96 -1.01 -4.58
N THR A 228 -9.28 -1.02 -3.43
CA THR A 228 -7.96 -0.41 -3.29
C THR A 228 -6.90 -1.18 -4.07
N GLY A 229 -6.92 -2.51 -3.99
CA GLY A 229 -6.05 -3.42 -4.73
C GLY A 229 -6.79 -4.71 -5.10
N PHE A 230 -6.04 -5.81 -5.27
CA PHE A 230 -6.66 -7.13 -5.39
C PHE A 230 -6.86 -7.75 -4.01
N THR A 231 -7.98 -8.43 -3.82
CA THR A 231 -8.25 -9.21 -2.61
C THR A 231 -7.58 -10.57 -2.68
N GLU A 232 -7.39 -11.21 -1.53
CA GLU A 232 -6.87 -12.57 -1.44
C GLU A 232 -7.59 -13.56 -2.38
N GLU A 233 -8.92 -13.53 -2.39
CA GLU A 233 -9.73 -14.43 -3.23
C GLU A 233 -9.53 -14.17 -4.73
N GLU A 234 -9.38 -12.90 -5.12
CA GLU A 234 -9.06 -12.54 -6.51
C GLU A 234 -7.67 -13.05 -6.91
N VAL A 235 -6.69 -12.94 -6.00
CA VAL A 235 -5.33 -13.45 -6.24
C VAL A 235 -5.31 -14.97 -6.31
N LYS A 236 -6.05 -15.69 -5.44
CA LYS A 236 -6.20 -17.15 -5.52
C LYS A 236 -6.73 -17.59 -6.89
N VAL A 237 -7.77 -16.93 -7.39
CA VAL A 237 -8.33 -17.22 -8.72
C VAL A 237 -7.30 -16.98 -9.83
N LEU A 238 -6.52 -15.91 -9.75
CA LEU A 238 -5.44 -15.64 -10.71
C LEU A 238 -4.34 -16.69 -10.63
N CYS A 239 -3.89 -17.07 -9.44
CA CYS A 239 -2.89 -18.12 -9.24
C CYS A 239 -3.32 -19.45 -9.89
N VAL A 240 -4.57 -19.88 -9.67
CA VAL A 240 -5.13 -21.08 -10.31
C VAL A 240 -5.15 -20.94 -11.83
N ARG A 241 -5.59 -19.78 -12.34
CA ARG A 241 -5.70 -19.53 -13.79
C ARG A 241 -4.34 -19.55 -14.50
N PHE A 242 -3.29 -19.04 -13.87
CA PHE A 242 -1.95 -18.89 -14.47
C PHE A 242 -0.95 -19.96 -14.01
N GLY A 243 -1.38 -20.91 -13.16
CA GLY A 243 -0.52 -21.98 -12.64
C GLY A 243 0.57 -21.49 -11.68
N MET A 244 0.31 -20.40 -10.96
CA MET A 244 1.24 -19.80 -9.99
C MET A 244 0.95 -20.31 -8.57
N ASP A 245 2.00 -20.44 -7.76
CA ASP A 245 1.89 -20.82 -6.35
C ASP A 245 1.31 -19.65 -5.53
N PHE A 246 0.16 -19.86 -4.90
CA PHE A 246 -0.52 -18.83 -4.11
C PHE A 246 0.26 -18.44 -2.85
N GLU A 247 0.83 -19.39 -2.11
CA GLU A 247 1.60 -19.12 -0.89
C GLU A 247 2.85 -18.32 -1.22
N LYS A 248 3.52 -18.66 -2.33
CA LYS A 248 4.65 -17.88 -2.82
C LYS A 248 4.21 -16.48 -3.28
N THR A 249 3.08 -16.36 -3.96
CA THR A 249 2.50 -15.06 -4.37
C THR A 249 2.17 -14.18 -3.15
N SER A 250 1.55 -14.76 -2.13
CA SER A 250 1.24 -14.11 -0.87
C SER A 250 2.50 -13.61 -0.17
N SER A 251 3.53 -14.46 -0.04
CA SER A 251 4.81 -14.07 0.57
C SER A 251 5.49 -12.87 -0.12
N TRP A 252 5.26 -12.69 -1.42
CA TRP A 252 5.85 -11.60 -2.20
C TRP A 252 5.05 -10.32 -2.15
N TYR A 253 3.72 -10.40 -2.27
CA TYR A 253 2.89 -9.25 -2.62
C TYR A 253 1.75 -8.94 -1.64
N ASP A 254 1.47 -9.83 -0.68
CA ASP A 254 0.47 -9.57 0.36
C ASP A 254 1.03 -8.73 1.49
N GLY A 255 0.23 -7.81 2.04
CA GLY A 255 0.67 -7.08 3.22
C GLY A 255 -0.09 -5.80 3.54
N TYR A 256 -0.98 -5.32 2.66
CA TYR A 256 -1.82 -4.16 2.95
C TYR A 256 -3.11 -4.60 3.63
N GLN A 257 -3.39 -4.05 4.79
CA GLN A 257 -4.56 -4.40 5.59
C GLN A 257 -5.48 -3.20 5.82
N PHE A 258 -6.78 -3.47 5.78
CA PHE A 258 -7.85 -2.54 6.16
C PHE A 258 -8.85 -3.25 7.05
N LYS A 259 -9.83 -2.49 7.60
CA LYS A 259 -10.73 -3.01 8.63
C LYS A 259 -11.49 -4.28 8.22
N ARG A 260 -11.99 -4.34 6.97
CA ARG A 260 -12.76 -5.48 6.45
C ARG A 260 -11.94 -6.41 5.56
N PHE A 261 -10.87 -5.89 4.95
CA PHE A 261 -10.02 -6.63 4.02
C PHE A 261 -8.59 -6.61 4.54
N GLN A 262 -8.18 -7.71 5.18
CA GLN A 262 -6.87 -7.81 5.83
C GLN A 262 -5.74 -8.17 4.85
N HIS A 263 -6.09 -8.66 3.66
CA HIS A 263 -5.16 -9.12 2.63
C HIS A 263 -5.46 -8.41 1.31
N ILE A 264 -4.77 -7.30 1.08
CA ILE A 264 -4.81 -6.53 -0.16
C ILE A 264 -3.44 -6.53 -0.82
N TYR A 265 -3.44 -6.77 -2.13
CA TYR A 265 -2.28 -6.94 -2.97
C TYR A 265 -2.15 -5.78 -3.96
N ASN A 266 -0.91 -5.40 -4.29
CA ASN A 266 -0.64 -4.45 -5.35
C ASN A 266 -1.06 -5.04 -6.72
N PRO A 267 -2.01 -4.44 -7.46
CA PRO A 267 -2.47 -4.98 -8.73
C PRO A 267 -1.38 -5.13 -9.80
N LYS A 268 -0.43 -4.19 -9.88
CA LYS A 268 0.65 -4.25 -10.88
C LYS A 268 1.60 -5.41 -10.60
N SER A 269 2.01 -5.59 -9.34
CA SER A 269 2.92 -6.69 -8.98
C SER A 269 2.30 -8.05 -9.25
N VAL A 270 1.03 -8.25 -8.87
CA VAL A 270 0.31 -9.49 -9.17
C VAL A 270 0.15 -9.69 -10.68
N VAL A 271 -0.29 -8.68 -11.45
CA VAL A 271 -0.46 -8.82 -12.90
C VAL A 271 0.84 -9.19 -13.61
N GLU A 272 1.96 -8.54 -13.26
CA GLU A 272 3.25 -8.85 -13.87
C GLU A 272 3.74 -10.24 -13.47
N ALA A 273 3.59 -10.62 -12.20
CA ALA A 273 3.99 -11.95 -11.75
C ALA A 273 3.24 -13.06 -12.51
N MET A 274 1.92 -12.91 -12.67
CA MET A 274 1.10 -13.85 -13.44
C MET A 274 1.48 -13.88 -14.92
N SER A 275 1.76 -12.73 -15.51
CA SER A 275 2.07 -12.61 -16.95
C SER A 275 3.48 -13.11 -17.30
N CYS A 276 4.47 -12.85 -16.43
CA CYS A 276 5.85 -13.26 -16.60
C CYS A 276 6.16 -14.65 -16.01
N GLN A 277 5.24 -15.21 -15.20
CA GLN A 277 5.43 -16.43 -14.42
C GLN A 277 6.68 -16.39 -13.53
N GLU A 278 6.99 -15.20 -12.98
CA GLU A 278 8.16 -14.95 -12.16
C GLU A 278 7.76 -14.07 -10.96
N PHE A 279 8.48 -14.22 -9.84
CA PHE A 279 8.33 -13.34 -8.69
C PHE A 279 9.51 -12.37 -8.66
N SER A 280 9.21 -11.08 -8.72
CA SER A 280 10.21 -10.02 -8.72
C SER A 280 9.63 -8.68 -8.22
N ASN A 281 10.48 -7.67 -8.22
CA ASN A 281 10.18 -6.29 -7.84
C ASN A 281 9.57 -5.53 -9.02
N TYR A 282 8.25 -5.62 -9.18
CA TYR A 282 7.50 -5.09 -10.33
C TYR A 282 6.91 -3.69 -10.09
N TRP A 283 6.41 -3.41 -8.89
CA TRP A 283 5.89 -2.09 -8.54
C TRP A 283 7.05 -1.12 -8.28
N THR A 284 8.03 -1.52 -7.47
CA THR A 284 9.16 -0.66 -7.06
C THR A 284 10.06 -0.30 -8.24
N ALA A 285 10.23 -1.20 -9.23
CA ALA A 285 10.92 -0.88 -10.49
C ALA A 285 10.26 0.24 -11.33
N THR A 286 9.00 0.58 -11.04
CA THR A 286 8.29 1.70 -11.70
C THR A 286 8.41 3.03 -10.94
N GLU A 287 9.02 3.02 -9.76
CA GLU A 287 9.31 4.20 -8.95
C GLU A 287 10.83 4.44 -8.91
N THR A 288 11.23 5.70 -8.77
CA THR A 288 12.64 6.04 -8.60
C THR A 288 13.01 5.82 -7.13
N TYR A 289 13.90 4.86 -6.87
CA TYR A 289 14.65 4.63 -5.64
C TYR A 289 15.00 5.92 -4.84
N GLU A 290 15.35 6.98 -5.57
CA GLU A 290 15.73 8.29 -5.01
C GLU A 290 14.63 8.89 -4.11
N ALA A 291 13.36 8.54 -4.32
CA ALA A 291 12.25 9.05 -3.55
C ALA A 291 12.21 8.48 -2.12
N LEU A 292 12.45 7.18 -1.93
CA LEU A 292 12.37 6.55 -0.60
C LEU A 292 13.55 6.99 0.28
N LYS A 293 14.75 7.01 -0.28
CA LYS A 293 15.99 7.40 0.43
C LYS A 293 15.88 8.76 1.11
N VAL A 294 15.39 9.76 0.38
CA VAL A 294 15.27 11.14 0.88
C VAL A 294 14.46 11.20 2.18
N TYR A 295 13.42 10.38 2.30
CA TYR A 295 12.58 10.33 3.49
C TYR A 295 13.20 9.52 4.64
N MET A 296 13.90 8.42 4.32
CA MET A 296 14.58 7.59 5.31
C MET A 296 15.77 8.31 5.97
N ASP A 297 16.45 9.18 5.22
CA ASP A 297 17.60 9.94 5.69
C ASP A 297 17.22 11.22 6.43
N MET A 298 15.92 11.50 6.61
CA MET A 298 15.49 12.62 7.42
C MET A 298 15.89 12.42 8.89
N ASP A 299 16.52 13.43 9.47
CA ASP A 299 17.11 13.39 10.82
C ASP A 299 16.06 13.68 11.91
N TYR A 300 14.90 13.02 11.83
CA TYR A 300 13.91 13.05 12.90
C TYR A 300 14.25 12.00 13.94
N ASP A 301 14.27 12.42 15.20
CA ASP A 301 14.60 11.56 16.34
C ASP A 301 13.76 10.27 16.33
N GLY A 302 14.43 9.12 16.42
CA GLY A 302 13.83 7.79 16.40
C GLY A 302 13.39 7.24 15.04
N LEU A 303 13.37 8.02 13.94
CA LEU A 303 12.91 7.53 12.63
C LEU A 303 13.73 6.34 12.13
N ARG A 304 15.07 6.42 12.23
CA ARG A 304 15.96 5.35 11.78
C ARG A 304 15.77 4.06 12.60
N SER A 305 15.60 4.21 13.91
CA SER A 305 15.28 3.12 14.83
C SER A 305 13.99 2.43 14.41
N ASP A 306 12.93 3.18 14.14
CA ASP A 306 11.63 2.65 13.77
C ASP A 306 11.68 1.89 12.43
N ILE A 307 12.40 2.40 11.44
CA ILE A 307 12.59 1.71 10.16
C ILE A 307 13.35 0.39 10.36
N ALA A 308 14.45 0.39 11.12
CA ALA A 308 15.19 -0.83 11.45
C ALA A 308 14.32 -1.83 12.23
N HIS A 309 13.47 -1.35 13.14
CA HIS A 309 12.52 -2.15 13.89
C HIS A 309 11.50 -2.83 12.95
N MET A 310 10.95 -2.09 11.98
CA MET A 310 10.03 -2.65 10.98
C MET A 310 10.70 -3.63 10.01
N LEU A 311 11.97 -3.40 9.63
CA LEU A 311 12.76 -4.38 8.87
C LEU A 311 12.92 -5.69 9.64
N GLY A 312 13.09 -5.60 10.96
CA GLY A 312 13.06 -6.74 11.89
C GLY A 312 11.70 -7.43 12.00
N GLY A 313 10.64 -6.86 11.41
CA GLY A 313 9.26 -7.41 11.43
C GLY A 313 8.42 -6.82 12.54
N GLY A 314 8.93 -5.80 13.20
CA GLY A 314 8.21 -5.02 14.17
C GLY A 314 7.15 -4.13 13.56
N ARG A 315 6.36 -3.56 14.46
CA ARG A 315 5.30 -2.60 14.16
C ARG A 315 5.53 -1.37 15.02
N VAL A 316 5.22 -0.19 14.49
CA VAL A 316 5.50 1.08 15.15
C VAL A 316 4.21 1.87 15.29
N GLU A 317 3.84 2.29 16.50
CA GLU A 317 2.69 3.18 16.70
C GLU A 317 2.95 4.52 15.98
N VAL A 318 1.96 5.01 15.23
CA VAL A 318 2.08 6.25 14.47
C VAL A 318 0.84 7.14 14.63
N ASN A 319 1.06 8.42 14.89
CA ASN A 319 0.02 9.44 14.88
C ASN A 319 -0.10 10.10 13.50
N THR A 320 -1.00 9.59 12.68
CA THR A 320 -1.23 10.09 11.31
C THR A 320 -1.91 11.48 11.24
N LYS A 321 -2.29 12.08 12.37
CA LYS A 321 -3.09 13.32 12.40
C LYS A 321 -2.26 14.58 12.21
N SER A 322 -0.97 14.57 12.55
CA SER A 322 -0.07 15.74 12.40
C SER A 322 0.27 16.03 10.95
N PHE A 323 0.22 15.00 10.09
CA PHE A 323 0.59 15.08 8.69
C PHE A 323 -0.27 16.11 7.92
N GLN A 324 0.41 17.02 7.22
CA GLN A 324 -0.19 18.12 6.46
C GLN A 324 -0.65 17.71 5.05
N ASN A 325 -0.48 16.44 4.68
CA ASN A 325 -0.82 15.90 3.36
C ASN A 325 0.00 16.54 2.23
N ASP A 326 1.31 16.75 2.44
CA ASP A 326 2.26 17.17 1.42
C ASP A 326 3.63 16.47 1.57
N MET A 327 4.57 16.76 0.66
CA MET A 327 5.86 16.04 0.56
C MET A 327 7.06 16.78 1.16
N HIS A 328 6.83 17.89 1.87
CA HIS A 328 7.94 18.73 2.37
C HIS A 328 7.73 19.31 3.78
N THR A 329 6.49 19.41 4.26
CA THR A 329 6.16 20.00 5.57
C THR A 329 6.11 18.92 6.64
N PHE A 330 7.27 18.43 7.08
CA PHE A 330 7.38 17.45 8.16
C PHE A 330 7.81 18.12 9.47
N LYS A 331 7.26 17.65 10.60
CA LYS A 331 7.59 18.13 11.95
C LYS A 331 8.09 17.00 12.85
N THR A 332 7.69 15.77 12.54
CA THR A 332 7.94 14.59 13.35
C THR A 332 8.22 13.38 12.45
N LYS A 333 8.81 12.32 13.01
CA LYS A 333 8.95 11.03 12.32
C LYS A 333 7.60 10.49 11.83
N ASP A 334 6.53 10.71 12.59
CA ASP A 334 5.17 10.25 12.26
C ASP A 334 4.65 10.89 10.96
N ASP A 335 5.03 12.13 10.66
CA ASP A 335 4.66 12.78 9.39
C ASP A 335 5.34 12.08 8.20
N VAL A 336 6.59 11.66 8.37
CA VAL A 336 7.36 10.91 7.36
C VAL A 336 6.77 9.51 7.18
N LEU A 337 6.52 8.78 8.28
CA LEU A 337 5.88 7.46 8.25
C LEU A 337 4.48 7.53 7.60
N THR A 338 3.71 8.58 7.89
CA THR A 338 2.39 8.79 7.27
C THR A 338 2.49 9.04 5.77
N LEU A 339 3.50 9.80 5.32
CA LEU A 339 3.76 9.93 3.89
C LEU A 339 4.09 8.57 3.25
N LEU A 340 4.97 7.79 3.87
CA LEU A 340 5.35 6.46 3.36
C LEU A 340 4.16 5.50 3.28
N ILE A 341 3.16 5.62 4.17
CA ILE A 341 1.88 4.91 4.05
C ILE A 341 1.13 5.32 2.76
N HIS A 342 1.05 6.62 2.46
CA HIS A 342 0.36 7.11 1.27
C HIS A 342 1.10 6.80 -0.03
N LEU A 343 2.43 6.73 0.03
CA LEU A 343 3.28 6.28 -1.08
C LEU A 343 3.23 4.75 -1.27
N GLY A 344 2.70 4.00 -0.30
CA GLY A 344 2.57 2.54 -0.36
C GLY A 344 3.79 1.78 0.17
N TYR A 345 4.86 2.45 0.59
CA TYR A 345 6.05 1.80 1.16
C TYR A 345 5.77 1.21 2.55
N LEU A 346 4.74 1.69 3.23
CA LEU A 346 4.31 1.13 4.50
C LEU A 346 2.81 0.80 4.47
N ALA A 347 2.42 -0.26 5.17
CA ALA A 347 1.04 -0.57 5.46
C ALA A 347 0.66 -0.06 6.86
N TYR A 348 -0.64 0.23 7.06
CA TYR A 348 -1.15 0.83 8.28
C TYR A 348 -2.27 0.00 8.88
N ASP A 349 -2.11 -0.42 10.14
CA ASP A 349 -3.15 -1.00 10.96
C ASP A 349 -4.06 0.10 11.54
N VAL A 350 -5.27 0.23 11.03
CA VAL A 350 -6.22 1.24 11.53
C VAL A 350 -6.67 0.96 12.97
N LEU A 351 -6.71 -0.31 13.39
CA LEU A 351 -7.20 -0.70 14.71
C LEU A 351 -6.11 -0.53 15.77
N ALA A 352 -4.90 -1.02 15.48
CA ALA A 352 -3.74 -0.89 16.37
C ALA A 352 -3.09 0.51 16.30
N LYS A 353 -3.33 1.26 15.22
CA LYS A 353 -2.65 2.52 14.86
C LYS A 353 -1.16 2.35 14.65
N GLU A 354 -0.77 1.22 14.08
CA GLU A 354 0.62 0.85 13.85
C GLU A 354 0.96 0.83 12.37
N VAL A 355 2.23 1.03 12.07
CA VAL A 355 2.79 0.96 10.72
C VAL A 355 3.85 -0.15 10.63
N TYR A 356 3.95 -0.77 9.45
CA TYR A 356 4.92 -1.84 9.16
C TYR A 356 5.22 -1.92 7.65
N ILE A 357 6.31 -2.61 7.29
CA ILE A 357 6.66 -2.88 5.89
C ILE A 357 5.81 -4.06 5.39
N PRO A 358 5.01 -3.89 4.32
CA PRO A 358 3.93 -4.81 3.99
C PRO A 358 4.40 -6.19 3.55
N ASN A 359 5.37 -6.25 2.64
CA ASN A 359 5.69 -7.46 1.91
C ASN A 359 7.16 -7.50 1.48
N ARG A 360 7.57 -8.63 0.91
CA ARG A 360 8.96 -8.85 0.49
C ARG A 360 9.43 -7.85 -0.57
N GLU A 361 8.60 -7.54 -1.56
CA GLU A 361 8.94 -6.57 -2.62
C GLU A 361 9.35 -5.22 -2.02
N ILE A 362 8.70 -4.79 -0.94
CA ILE A 362 9.03 -3.52 -0.29
C ILE A 362 10.20 -3.64 0.66
N ILE A 363 10.34 -4.77 1.34
CA ILE A 363 11.52 -5.06 2.16
C ILE A 363 12.80 -4.97 1.32
N GLU A 364 12.80 -5.52 0.10
CA GLU A 364 13.95 -5.44 -0.82
C GLU A 364 14.20 -4.00 -1.30
N GLU A 365 13.16 -3.17 -1.44
CA GLU A 365 13.34 -1.76 -1.79
C GLU A 365 13.92 -0.92 -0.64
N PHE A 366 13.57 -1.23 0.62
CA PHE A 366 14.25 -0.63 1.78
C PHE A 366 15.73 -1.07 1.84
N GLU A 367 16.05 -2.34 1.57
CA GLU A 367 17.44 -2.82 1.49
C GLU A 367 18.21 -2.07 0.40
N ASN A 368 17.62 -1.93 -0.79
CA ASN A 368 18.19 -1.12 -1.85
C ASN A 368 18.47 0.29 -1.32
N ALA A 369 17.46 0.97 -0.74
CA ALA A 369 17.54 2.33 -0.18
C ALA A 369 18.75 2.52 0.74
N MET A 370 19.00 1.55 1.61
CA MET A 370 20.09 1.57 2.60
C MET A 370 21.48 1.34 2.01
N SER A 371 21.58 0.69 0.84
CA SER A 371 22.88 0.31 0.24
C SER A 371 23.77 1.49 -0.18
N VAL A 372 23.20 2.68 -0.38
CA VAL A 372 23.90 3.86 -0.95
C VAL A 372 24.22 4.93 0.12
N GLY A 373 24.31 4.52 1.41
CA GLY A 373 24.89 5.33 2.50
C GLY A 373 23.95 5.56 3.69
N GLY A 374 24.51 5.92 4.86
CA GLY A 374 23.76 6.29 6.07
C GLY A 374 23.33 5.13 6.99
N TRP A 375 23.46 3.88 6.53
CA TRP A 375 22.92 2.66 7.16
C TRP A 375 23.93 1.53 7.28
N VAL A 376 25.22 1.85 7.49
CA VAL A 376 26.33 0.88 7.41
C VAL A 376 26.18 -0.26 8.41
N GLU A 377 25.77 0.06 9.64
CA GLU A 377 25.57 -0.92 10.72
C GLU A 377 24.46 -1.90 10.37
N ILE A 378 23.31 -1.42 9.88
CA ILE A 378 22.21 -2.28 9.44
C ILE A 378 22.65 -3.15 8.25
N MET A 379 23.36 -2.60 7.27
CA MET A 379 23.84 -3.37 6.12
C MET A 379 24.80 -4.50 6.50
N ARG A 380 25.62 -4.33 7.55
CA ARG A 380 26.47 -5.43 8.06
C ARG A 380 25.64 -6.58 8.62
N ILE A 381 24.57 -6.27 9.37
CA ILE A 381 23.63 -7.28 9.88
C ILE A 381 22.99 -8.04 8.71
N LEU A 382 22.50 -7.32 7.69
CA LEU A 382 21.86 -7.93 6.51
C LEU A 382 22.83 -8.86 5.76
N GLN A 383 24.08 -8.44 5.57
CA GLN A 383 25.12 -9.24 4.91
C GLN A 383 25.53 -10.49 5.71
N ALA A 384 25.49 -10.42 7.05
CA ALA A 384 25.79 -11.57 7.91
C ALA A 384 24.62 -12.55 8.03
N SER A 385 23.40 -12.13 7.65
CA SER A 385 22.17 -12.86 7.89
C SER A 385 22.09 -14.24 7.23
N GLU A 386 22.56 -14.37 5.99
CA GLU A 386 22.55 -15.65 5.26
C GLU A 386 23.40 -16.70 5.98
N LYS A 387 24.59 -16.30 6.46
CA LYS A 387 25.48 -17.18 7.21
C LYS A 387 24.89 -17.59 8.56
N LEU A 388 24.24 -16.67 9.27
CA LEU A 388 23.53 -16.98 10.51
C LEU A 388 22.42 -18.02 10.30
N LEU A 389 21.61 -17.86 9.24
CA LEU A 389 20.56 -18.83 8.90
C LEU A 389 21.14 -20.21 8.59
N GLU A 390 22.21 -20.28 7.79
CA GLU A 390 22.89 -21.53 7.50
C GLU A 390 23.42 -22.24 8.76
N ASP A 391 24.09 -21.49 9.64
CA ASP A 391 24.64 -22.03 10.88
C ASP A 391 23.54 -22.53 11.82
N THR A 392 22.39 -21.85 11.82
CA THR A 392 21.18 -22.28 12.55
C THR A 392 20.64 -23.59 11.99
N ILE A 393 20.47 -23.70 10.67
CA ILE A 393 19.98 -24.92 10.01
C ILE A 393 20.95 -26.10 10.22
N LYS A 394 22.26 -25.83 10.29
CA LYS A 394 23.29 -26.85 10.58
C LYS A 394 23.31 -27.25 12.06
N GLY A 395 22.76 -26.44 12.96
CA GLY A 395 22.76 -26.65 14.41
C GLY A 395 24.04 -26.16 15.10
N ASN A 396 24.79 -25.24 14.48
CA ASN A 396 26.03 -24.68 14.99
C ASN A 396 25.77 -23.62 16.08
N ALA A 397 25.30 -24.04 17.25
CA ALA A 397 24.82 -23.14 18.29
C ALA A 397 25.85 -22.07 18.74
N GLU A 398 27.14 -22.41 18.82
CA GLU A 398 28.21 -21.44 19.15
C GLU A 398 28.34 -20.33 18.10
N HIS A 399 28.29 -20.67 16.81
CA HIS A 399 28.35 -19.69 15.73
C HIS A 399 27.10 -18.81 15.71
N VAL A 400 25.93 -19.40 15.95
CA VAL A 400 24.66 -18.65 16.05
C VAL A 400 24.71 -17.65 17.19
N ALA A 401 25.20 -18.07 18.36
CA ALA A 401 25.38 -17.18 19.51
C ALA A 401 26.28 -15.98 19.18
N LEU A 402 27.46 -16.24 18.59
CA LEU A 402 28.40 -15.19 18.17
C LEU A 402 27.82 -14.24 17.12
N ALA A 403 27.07 -14.76 16.15
CA ALA A 403 26.46 -13.95 15.10
C ALA A 403 25.32 -13.08 15.66
N LEU A 404 24.49 -13.61 16.55
CA LEU A 404 23.43 -12.84 17.22
C LEU A 404 24.00 -11.77 18.15
N ASP A 405 25.12 -12.03 18.82
CA ASP A 405 25.82 -11.07 19.67
C ASP A 405 26.35 -9.87 18.87
N ARG A 406 26.97 -10.14 17.71
CA ARG A 406 27.40 -9.10 16.77
C ARG A 406 26.21 -8.30 16.22
N ALA A 407 25.17 -9.00 15.78
CA ALA A 407 23.97 -8.34 15.26
C ALA A 407 23.31 -7.46 16.33
N HIS A 408 23.28 -7.92 17.58
CA HIS A 408 22.77 -7.16 18.71
C HIS A 408 23.59 -5.89 18.95
N THR A 409 24.92 -6.00 18.96
CA THR A 409 25.85 -4.88 19.13
C THR A 409 25.69 -3.84 18.01
N GLU A 410 25.62 -4.29 16.75
CA GLU A 410 25.42 -3.40 15.61
C GLU A 410 24.04 -2.74 15.66
N ALA A 411 23.00 -3.49 15.98
CA ALA A 411 21.66 -2.94 16.12
C ALA A 411 21.52 -2.03 17.35
N ALA A 412 22.32 -2.19 18.41
CA ALA A 412 22.33 -1.28 19.58
C ALA A 412 22.68 0.15 19.22
N SER A 413 23.43 0.35 18.14
CA SER A 413 23.79 1.67 17.64
C SER A 413 22.60 2.42 17.02
N VAL A 414 21.52 1.71 16.67
CA VAL A 414 20.35 2.24 15.95
C VAL A 414 19.05 2.04 16.74
N LEU A 415 18.88 0.89 17.38
CA LEU A 415 17.72 0.50 18.19
C LEU A 415 18.00 0.72 19.66
N THR A 416 17.07 1.39 20.35
CA THR A 416 17.08 1.45 21.82
C THR A 416 16.44 0.18 22.39
N TYR A 417 17.25 -0.64 23.08
CA TYR A 417 16.78 -1.87 23.71
C TYR A 417 16.15 -1.58 25.07
N ASN A 418 14.83 -1.47 25.12
CA ASN A 418 14.12 -1.24 26.37
C ASN A 418 13.34 -2.48 26.86
N ASP A 419 13.03 -3.44 25.99
CA ASP A 419 12.19 -4.62 26.29
C ASP A 419 12.48 -5.84 25.39
N GLU A 420 11.81 -6.98 25.66
CA GLU A 420 11.90 -8.23 24.88
C GLU A 420 11.42 -8.05 23.42
N ASN A 421 10.50 -7.11 23.16
CA ASN A 421 9.93 -6.84 21.83
C ASN A 421 11.00 -6.22 20.90
N SER A 422 11.76 -5.23 21.39
CA SER A 422 12.92 -4.67 20.66
C SER A 422 13.98 -5.73 20.35
N MET A 423 14.20 -6.69 21.26
CA MET A 423 15.14 -7.79 21.04
C MET A 423 14.65 -8.76 19.97
N ALA A 424 13.37 -9.15 20.02
CA ALA A 424 12.76 -9.96 18.99
C ALA A 424 12.85 -9.29 17.60
N CYS A 425 12.76 -7.96 17.51
CA CYS A 425 13.01 -7.25 16.25
C CYS A 425 14.48 -7.28 15.82
N ALA A 426 15.43 -7.11 16.74
CA ALA A 426 16.86 -7.21 16.39
C ALA A 426 17.22 -8.63 15.90
N ILE A 427 16.64 -9.66 16.49
CA ILE A 427 16.82 -11.04 16.02
C ILE A 427 16.10 -11.27 14.69
N GLY A 428 14.89 -10.73 14.52
CA GLY A 428 14.19 -10.73 13.23
C GLY A 428 15.01 -10.06 12.11
N LEU A 429 15.73 -8.98 12.44
CA LEU A 429 16.67 -8.30 11.55
C LEU A 429 17.93 -9.15 11.30
N ALA A 430 18.48 -9.80 12.32
CA ALA A 430 19.60 -10.72 12.16
C ALA A 430 19.25 -11.88 11.22
N TYR A 431 18.02 -12.39 11.29
CA TYR A 431 17.49 -13.41 10.39
C TYR A 431 16.79 -12.84 9.14
N TYR A 432 17.10 -11.61 8.73
CA TYR A 432 16.55 -10.98 7.52
C TYR A 432 16.48 -11.92 6.30
N SER A 433 17.58 -12.62 5.99
CA SER A 433 17.67 -13.55 4.85
C SER A 433 16.72 -14.74 4.94
N ALA A 434 16.22 -15.09 6.14
CA ALA A 434 15.20 -16.13 6.30
C ALA A 434 13.90 -15.76 5.60
N ARG A 435 13.56 -14.47 5.46
CA ARG A 435 12.34 -14.03 4.77
C ARG A 435 12.28 -14.40 3.28
N LYS A 436 13.39 -14.87 2.70
CA LYS A 436 13.42 -15.40 1.34
C LYS A 436 12.64 -16.71 1.22
N ASP A 437 12.65 -17.51 2.28
CA ASP A 437 12.18 -18.90 2.30
C ASP A 437 11.19 -19.19 3.45
N TYR A 438 10.96 -18.21 4.32
CA TYR A 438 10.15 -18.33 5.52
C TYR A 438 9.17 -17.17 5.69
N VAL A 439 7.99 -17.47 6.21
CA VAL A 439 7.10 -16.49 6.84
C VAL A 439 7.54 -16.30 8.28
N LEU A 440 7.96 -15.08 8.63
CA LEU A 440 8.27 -14.71 10.01
C LEU A 440 6.97 -14.34 10.75
N VAL A 441 6.66 -15.07 11.81
CA VAL A 441 5.57 -14.74 12.72
C VAL A 441 6.15 -14.43 14.10
N ARG A 442 5.83 -13.24 14.61
CA ARG A 442 6.22 -12.79 15.95
C ARG A 442 5.09 -13.06 16.92
N GLU A 443 5.41 -13.31 18.19
CA GLU A 443 4.42 -13.62 19.23
C GLU A 443 3.42 -14.71 18.76
N PHE A 444 3.96 -15.80 18.22
CA PHE A 444 3.16 -16.85 17.60
C PHE A 444 2.28 -17.55 18.65
N PRO A 445 0.95 -17.57 18.52
CA PRO A 445 0.06 -18.19 19.49
C PRO A 445 0.20 -19.72 19.43
N THR A 446 0.46 -20.34 20.59
CA THR A 446 0.76 -21.78 20.67
C THR A 446 -0.25 -22.57 21.52
N GLY A 447 -1.38 -21.95 21.88
CA GLY A 447 -2.37 -22.49 22.80
C GLY A 447 -1.99 -22.44 24.29
N LYS A 448 -0.69 -22.50 24.64
CA LYS A 448 -0.17 -22.32 26.01
C LYS A 448 0.86 -21.18 26.09
N GLY A 449 0.48 -20.03 25.57
CA GLY A 449 1.30 -18.82 25.52
C GLY A 449 1.68 -18.45 24.10
N PHE A 450 2.75 -17.68 23.97
CA PHE A 450 3.24 -17.14 22.71
C PHE A 450 4.73 -17.47 22.58
N ALA A 451 5.13 -17.99 21.43
CA ALA A 451 6.54 -18.15 21.08
C ALA A 451 7.05 -16.82 20.50
N ASP A 452 8.27 -16.42 20.85
CA ASP A 452 8.77 -15.08 20.51
C ASP A 452 8.88 -14.89 19.00
N LEU A 453 9.54 -15.81 18.30
CA LEU A 453 9.70 -15.80 16.85
C LEU A 453 9.54 -17.20 16.26
N VAL A 454 8.73 -17.31 15.22
CA VAL A 454 8.57 -18.55 14.43
C VAL A 454 8.83 -18.25 12.96
N PHE A 455 9.73 -19.01 12.36
CA PHE A 455 9.98 -18.98 10.93
C PHE A 455 9.33 -20.22 10.31
N LEU A 456 8.21 -20.01 9.62
CA LEU A 456 7.47 -21.06 8.93
C LEU A 456 7.98 -21.19 7.50
N PRO A 457 8.54 -22.33 7.08
CA PRO A 457 9.11 -22.49 5.75
C PRO A 457 7.98 -22.44 4.72
N LEU A 458 8.24 -21.79 3.59
CA LEU A 458 7.30 -21.78 2.49
C LEU A 458 7.16 -23.19 1.90
N PRO A 459 5.98 -23.59 1.38
CA PRO A 459 5.69 -24.98 0.99
C PRO A 459 6.65 -25.60 -0.04
N HIS A 460 7.30 -24.76 -0.83
CA HIS A 460 8.26 -25.17 -1.87
C HIS A 460 9.69 -25.34 -1.36
N THR A 461 9.92 -25.18 -0.06
CA THR A 461 11.24 -25.29 0.55
C THR A 461 11.32 -26.57 1.41
N ASN A 462 12.42 -27.30 1.31
CA ASN A 462 12.69 -28.45 2.18
C ASN A 462 13.41 -28.03 3.47
N LYS A 463 13.22 -26.78 3.90
CA LYS A 463 13.92 -26.22 5.07
C LYS A 463 13.13 -26.49 6.35
N PRO A 464 13.80 -26.69 7.50
CA PRO A 464 13.10 -26.93 8.76
C PRO A 464 12.42 -25.66 9.28
N ALA A 465 11.30 -25.80 9.98
CA ALA A 465 10.71 -24.68 10.72
C ALA A 465 11.61 -24.27 11.87
N LEU A 466 11.70 -22.97 12.16
CA LEU A 466 12.53 -22.47 13.26
C LEU A 466 11.63 -21.89 14.34
N LEU A 467 11.77 -22.37 15.56
CA LEU A 467 11.07 -21.87 16.73
C LEU A 467 12.10 -21.26 17.67
N VAL A 468 12.15 -19.94 17.71
CA VAL A 468 13.13 -19.19 18.50
C VAL A 468 12.46 -18.64 19.74
N GLU A 469 13.02 -18.97 20.90
CA GLU A 469 12.60 -18.46 22.20
C GLU A 469 13.76 -17.70 22.85
N LEU A 470 13.44 -16.53 23.38
CA LEU A 470 14.37 -15.60 23.98
C LEU A 470 14.20 -15.62 25.50
N LYS A 471 15.32 -15.55 26.21
CA LYS A 471 15.31 -15.36 27.66
C LYS A 471 16.30 -14.29 28.08
N TYR A 472 15.83 -13.50 29.04
CA TYR A 472 16.59 -12.49 29.75
C TYR A 472 17.16 -13.05 31.06
N ASP A 473 18.45 -12.81 31.34
CA ASP A 473 19.16 -13.13 32.59
C ASP A 473 18.93 -14.58 33.09
N LYS A 474 18.76 -15.53 32.17
CA LYS A 474 18.57 -16.96 32.47
C LYS A 474 19.60 -17.78 31.68
N SER A 475 19.27 -19.02 31.29
CA SER A 475 20.09 -19.83 30.40
C SER A 475 19.36 -20.13 29.11
N ALA A 476 20.11 -20.37 28.03
CA ALA A 476 19.56 -20.84 26.77
C ALA A 476 18.82 -22.18 26.93
N ASP A 477 19.26 -23.06 27.83
CA ASP A 477 18.51 -24.27 28.23
C ASP A 477 17.14 -23.93 28.82
N THR A 478 17.02 -22.86 29.59
CA THR A 478 15.72 -22.44 30.16
C THR A 478 14.76 -22.01 29.05
N ALA A 479 15.27 -21.32 28.01
CA ALA A 479 14.48 -20.98 26.82
C ALA A 479 14.01 -22.26 26.10
N LEU A 480 14.92 -23.20 25.86
CA LEU A 480 14.59 -24.48 25.23
C LEU A 480 13.57 -25.30 26.02
N GLN A 481 13.71 -25.35 27.36
CA GLN A 481 12.75 -26.03 28.23
C GLN A 481 11.38 -25.34 28.21
N GLN A 482 11.33 -24.01 28.07
CA GLN A 482 10.04 -23.30 27.92
C GLN A 482 9.31 -23.76 26.66
N ILE A 483 10.00 -23.86 25.52
CA ILE A 483 9.44 -24.36 24.26
C ILE A 483 8.79 -25.74 24.47
N LYS A 484 9.51 -26.66 25.12
CA LYS A 484 9.04 -28.03 25.37
C LYS A 484 7.88 -28.09 26.37
N ASN A 485 8.00 -27.39 27.50
CA ASN A 485 7.01 -27.42 28.58
C ASN A 485 5.68 -26.81 28.15
N ARG A 486 5.72 -25.74 27.36
CA ARG A 486 4.53 -25.11 26.79
C ARG A 486 4.05 -25.80 25.52
N LYS A 487 4.79 -26.80 25.03
CA LYS A 487 4.45 -27.63 23.88
C LYS A 487 4.18 -26.80 22.62
N TYR A 488 5.02 -25.80 22.36
CA TYR A 488 4.82 -24.89 21.25
C TYR A 488 4.80 -25.59 19.88
N THR A 489 5.50 -26.72 19.76
CA THR A 489 5.49 -27.58 18.58
C THR A 489 4.11 -28.14 18.23
N GLN A 490 3.16 -28.22 19.17
CA GLN A 490 1.80 -28.70 18.89
C GLN A 490 1.04 -27.80 17.91
N SER A 491 1.31 -26.50 17.97
CA SER A 491 0.70 -25.54 17.03
C SER A 491 1.29 -25.61 15.63
N LEU A 492 2.32 -26.45 15.44
CA LEU A 492 2.95 -26.79 14.17
C LEU A 492 2.74 -28.27 13.82
N GLU A 493 1.78 -28.97 14.43
CA GLU A 493 1.50 -30.39 14.13
C GLU A 493 1.08 -30.63 12.67
N CYS A 494 0.49 -29.63 12.01
CA CYS A 494 0.16 -29.70 10.58
C CYS A 494 1.41 -29.56 9.67
N TYR A 495 2.58 -29.23 10.23
CA TYR A 495 3.83 -29.14 9.50
C TYR A 495 4.53 -30.50 9.51
N SER A 496 4.62 -31.13 8.34
CA SER A 496 5.14 -32.49 8.15
C SER A 496 6.68 -32.56 8.04
N GLY A 497 7.40 -31.62 8.65
CA GLY A 497 8.84 -31.48 8.50
C GLY A 497 9.60 -31.40 9.82
N GLU A 498 10.91 -31.20 9.73
CA GLU A 498 11.78 -31.00 10.89
C GLU A 498 11.57 -29.60 11.50
N ILE A 499 11.52 -29.52 12.83
CA ILE A 499 11.45 -28.27 13.59
C ILE A 499 12.76 -28.10 14.38
N LEU A 500 13.41 -26.96 14.24
CA LEU A 500 14.54 -26.54 15.05
C LEU A 500 14.04 -25.68 16.22
N LEU A 501 14.27 -26.16 17.43
CA LEU A 501 14.01 -25.41 18.65
C LEU A 501 15.29 -24.64 19.02
N VAL A 502 15.22 -23.32 18.99
CA VAL A 502 16.37 -22.43 19.19
C VAL A 502 16.13 -21.64 20.47
N GLY A 503 16.84 -22.00 21.53
CA GLY A 503 16.84 -21.25 22.78
C GLY A 503 17.99 -20.25 22.79
N VAL A 504 17.70 -18.96 22.94
CA VAL A 504 18.71 -17.89 23.00
C VAL A 504 18.62 -17.18 24.36
N ASN A 505 19.77 -16.92 24.97
CA ASN A 505 19.85 -16.12 26.18
C ASN A 505 20.81 -14.94 26.01
N TYR A 506 20.42 -13.80 26.59
CA TYR A 506 21.21 -12.57 26.66
C TYR A 506 21.27 -12.03 28.10
N ASP A 507 22.37 -11.37 28.46
CA ASP A 507 22.66 -10.79 29.78
C ASP A 507 22.91 -9.27 29.61
N ARG A 508 22.10 -8.41 30.25
CA ARG A 508 22.23 -6.93 30.11
C ARG A 508 23.38 -6.36 30.94
N GLU A 509 23.80 -7.04 32.01
CA GLU A 509 24.68 -6.46 33.02
C GLU A 509 26.17 -6.61 32.68
N ALA A 510 26.49 -7.39 31.65
CA ALA A 510 27.84 -7.57 31.18
C ALA A 510 27.94 -7.30 29.67
N ALA A 511 28.38 -6.09 29.32
CA ALA A 511 28.73 -5.70 27.95
C ALA A 511 29.76 -6.64 27.27
N ASP A 512 30.44 -7.49 28.07
CA ASP A 512 31.47 -8.43 27.66
C ASP A 512 31.04 -9.91 27.72
N LYS A 513 29.79 -10.24 28.06
CA LYS A 513 29.31 -11.64 28.03
C LYS A 513 28.57 -11.93 26.73
N PRO A 514 29.06 -12.87 25.91
CA PRO A 514 28.41 -13.21 24.66
C PRO A 514 27.03 -13.83 24.92
N HIS A 515 26.11 -13.61 23.98
CA HIS A 515 24.89 -14.42 23.89
C HIS A 515 25.21 -15.93 24.00
N SER A 516 24.26 -16.71 24.47
CA SER A 516 24.34 -18.18 24.44
C SER A 516 23.16 -18.75 23.67
N CYS A 517 23.39 -19.85 22.97
CA CYS A 517 22.40 -20.50 22.12
C CYS A 517 22.44 -22.01 22.35
N VAL A 518 21.27 -22.65 22.35
CA VAL A 518 21.11 -24.10 22.29
C VAL A 518 20.11 -24.41 21.18
N ILE A 519 20.44 -25.37 20.32
CA ILE A 519 19.61 -25.78 19.19
C ILE A 519 19.31 -27.27 19.33
N GLU A 520 18.03 -27.63 19.26
CA GLU A 520 17.58 -29.03 19.25
C GLU A 520 16.71 -29.32 18.03
N ARG A 521 16.96 -30.47 17.40
CA ARG A 521 16.16 -30.99 16.29
C ARG A 521 14.97 -31.76 16.84
N TYR A 522 13.77 -31.38 16.43
CA TYR A 522 12.53 -32.07 16.75
C TYR A 522 11.87 -32.58 15.47
N VAL A 523 11.68 -33.89 15.37
CA VAL A 523 10.96 -34.51 14.26
C VAL A 523 9.51 -34.71 14.69
N VAL A 524 8.57 -34.13 13.96
CA VAL A 524 7.15 -34.42 14.14
C VAL A 524 6.95 -35.86 13.68
N ASN A 525 6.79 -36.79 14.62
CA ASN A 525 6.40 -38.15 14.26
C ASN A 525 4.97 -38.09 13.70
N ASP A 526 4.78 -38.55 12.47
CA ASP A 526 3.44 -38.85 11.92
C ASP A 526 2.76 -39.85 12.87
N GLY A 527 1.99 -39.31 13.81
CA GLY A 527 1.03 -40.07 14.59
C GLY A 527 -0.04 -40.52 13.64
N GLY A 528 0.13 -41.71 13.06
CA GLY A 528 -0.85 -42.34 12.20
C GLY A 528 -2.22 -42.27 12.85
N PHE A 529 -3.19 -41.72 12.11
CA PHE A 529 -4.58 -42.07 12.31
C PHE A 529 -4.72 -43.58 12.06
N THR A 530 -4.52 -44.39 13.09
CA THR A 530 -5.11 -45.72 13.12
C THR A 530 -6.59 -45.54 13.40
N GLU A 531 -7.39 -45.90 12.40
CA GLU A 531 -8.84 -46.09 12.45
C GLU A 531 -9.30 -46.62 13.81
N PHE A 532 -10.31 -45.98 14.41
CA PHE A 532 -11.52 -46.61 14.96
C PHE A 532 -12.68 -45.62 15.01
#